data_AF-A0A536MAT2-F1
#
_entry.id   AF-A0A536MAT2-F1
#
_cell.length_a   1.000
_cell.length_b   1.000
_cell.length_c   1.000
_cell.angle_alpha   90.00
_cell.angle_beta   90.00
_cell.angle_gamma   90.00
#
_symmetry.space_group_name_H-M   'P 1'
#
loop_
_entity.id
_entity.type
_entity.pdbx_description
1 polymer ?
#
loop_
_entity_poly.entity_id
_entity_poly.type
_entity_poly.pdbx_seq_one_letter_code
_entity_poly.pdbx_strand_id
1 'polypeptide(L)'
;LSVSVPSDLIVLAQTAMRLPVFAQIVAQPQATLPVNGVIRNLDTLLGQSGVVGVKTGHTDQAGGCFVVAADLIIDGQSARVYGAVMGQPGALKGAFAATSSLLRALGPALHLRTVVHRDDVIARYQTPWAESGTIVASQSVAWVLIDGTTLAGRVKLDELPPMVPAGTRVGTLSLEAGSHRAEVPLVLASAVNGPDLGWRLTRGF
;
A
#
# COMPACT_ATOMS: atom_id res chain seq x y z
N LEU A 1 -21.11 14.07 23.72
CA LEU A 1 -19.98 13.13 23.96
C LEU A 1 -19.19 13.04 22.67
N SER A 2 -17.86 13.20 22.72
CA SER A 2 -16.99 12.98 21.57
C SER A 2 -16.51 11.53 21.60
N VAL A 3 -16.68 10.79 20.50
CA VAL A 3 -16.31 9.37 20.38
C VAL A 3 -15.59 9.13 19.05
N SER A 4 -14.76 8.09 19.00
CA SER A 4 -14.07 7.63 17.80
C SER A 4 -13.71 6.15 17.95
N VAL A 5 -13.25 5.53 16.87
CA VAL A 5 -12.85 4.12 16.80
C VAL A 5 -11.42 3.98 16.23
N PRO A 6 -10.74 2.84 16.44
CA PRO A 6 -9.36 2.67 15.98
C PRO A 6 -9.15 2.96 14.49
N SER A 7 -10.08 2.56 13.61
CA SER A 7 -9.99 2.81 12.16
C SER A 7 -9.96 4.30 11.82
N ASP A 8 -10.82 5.09 12.45
CA ASP A 8 -10.91 6.54 12.22
C ASP A 8 -9.63 7.24 12.70
N LEU A 9 -9.13 6.83 13.87
CA LEU A 9 -7.88 7.36 14.43
C LEU A 9 -6.66 7.03 13.56
N ILE A 10 -6.62 5.84 12.96
CA ILE A 10 -5.56 5.47 12.01
C ILE A 10 -5.63 6.36 10.76
N VAL A 11 -6.81 6.54 10.17
CA VAL A 11 -6.99 7.43 9.00
C VAL A 11 -6.61 8.88 9.33
N LEU A 12 -7.02 9.36 10.51
CA LEU A 12 -6.66 10.69 10.99
C LEU A 12 -5.14 10.84 11.16
N ALA A 13 -4.47 9.86 11.79
CA ALA A 13 -3.03 9.88 11.98
C ALA A 13 -2.27 9.82 10.66
N GLN A 14 -2.69 8.96 9.72
CA GLN A 14 -2.13 8.90 8.37
C GLN A 14 -2.24 10.24 7.65
N THR A 15 -3.38 10.93 7.80
CA THR A 15 -3.60 12.23 7.18
C THR A 15 -2.74 13.32 7.84
N ALA A 16 -2.74 13.38 9.18
CA ALA A 16 -1.98 14.38 9.93
C ALA A 16 -0.47 14.22 9.74
N MET A 17 0.04 12.99 9.71
CA MET A 17 1.47 12.69 9.53
C MET A 17 1.99 12.99 8.12
N ARG A 18 1.12 13.30 7.14
CA ARG A 18 1.55 13.86 5.84
C ARG A 18 2.00 15.32 5.96
N LEU A 19 1.62 16.02 7.02
CA LEU A 19 2.09 17.39 7.29
C LEU A 19 3.47 17.32 7.95
N PRO A 20 4.55 17.79 7.30
CA PRO A 20 5.91 17.62 7.82
C PRO A 20 6.10 18.25 9.21
N VAL A 21 5.48 19.41 9.44
CA VAL A 21 5.54 20.10 10.74
C VAL A 21 4.86 19.28 11.84
N PHE A 22 3.70 18.67 11.55
CA PHE A 22 3.02 17.81 12.53
C PHE A 22 3.87 16.60 12.88
N ALA A 23 4.42 15.92 11.86
CA ALA A 23 5.30 14.77 12.05
C ALA A 23 6.54 15.13 12.88
N GLN A 24 7.14 16.30 12.65
CA GLN A 24 8.26 16.80 13.44
C GLN A 24 7.87 17.03 14.90
N ILE A 25 6.72 17.66 15.16
CA ILE A 25 6.24 17.98 16.51
C ILE A 25 6.00 16.69 17.32
N VAL A 26 5.29 15.70 16.77
CA VAL A 26 4.98 14.47 17.52
C VAL A 26 6.22 13.61 17.78
N ALA A 27 7.27 13.77 16.96
CA ALA A 27 8.56 13.11 17.14
C ALA A 27 9.47 13.77 18.18
N GLN A 28 9.06 14.91 18.78
CA GLN A 28 9.86 15.56 19.83
C GLN A 28 9.77 14.79 21.16
N PRO A 29 10.91 14.51 21.82
CA PRO A 29 10.92 13.88 23.14
C PRO A 29 10.48 14.83 24.25
N GLN A 30 10.55 16.15 24.01
CA GLN A 30 10.15 17.19 24.95
C GLN A 30 9.88 18.50 24.20
N ALA A 31 9.15 19.42 24.85
CA ALA A 31 8.93 20.78 24.38
C ALA A 31 9.15 21.78 25.52
N THR A 32 9.59 23.00 25.19
CA THR A 32 9.70 24.10 26.16
C THR A 32 8.51 25.03 26.00
N LEU A 33 7.74 25.21 27.08
CA LEU A 33 6.58 26.11 27.11
C LEU A 33 6.93 27.42 27.83
N PRO A 34 6.34 28.56 27.42
CA PRO A 34 6.64 29.87 28.02
C PRO A 34 6.44 29.98 29.54
N VAL A 35 5.52 29.20 30.12
CA VAL A 35 5.17 29.27 31.55
C VAL A 35 5.55 27.98 32.30
N ASN A 36 5.42 26.82 31.66
CA ASN A 36 5.58 25.52 32.32
C ASN A 36 6.97 24.90 32.15
N GLY A 37 7.92 25.63 31.56
CA GLY A 37 9.27 25.14 31.30
C GLY A 37 9.27 23.93 30.36
N VAL A 38 10.21 23.00 30.58
CA VAL A 38 10.33 21.79 29.77
C VAL A 38 9.27 20.76 30.17
N ILE A 39 8.43 20.36 29.21
CA ILE A 39 7.51 19.23 29.32
C ILE A 39 8.02 18.06 28.49
N ARG A 40 7.89 16.84 29.03
CA ARG A 40 8.32 15.61 28.34
C ARG A 40 7.16 14.97 27.59
N ASN A 41 7.46 14.36 26.45
CA ASN A 41 6.52 13.53 25.74
C ASN A 41 6.16 12.31 26.62
N LEU A 42 4.86 12.04 26.73
CA LEU A 42 4.35 10.90 27.51
C LEU A 42 4.48 9.58 26.76
N ASP A 43 4.70 9.61 25.44
CA ASP A 43 4.97 8.42 24.65
C ASP A 43 6.33 7.82 25.03
N THR A 44 6.31 6.87 25.95
CA THR A 44 7.52 6.17 26.39
C THR A 44 8.10 5.24 25.33
N LEU A 45 7.35 4.94 24.25
CA LEU A 45 7.85 4.12 23.15
C LEU A 45 8.56 4.95 22.09
N LEU A 46 8.47 6.28 22.13
CA LEU A 46 9.10 7.15 21.15
C LEU A 46 10.61 6.87 21.01
N GLY A 47 11.05 6.63 19.77
CA GLY A 47 12.44 6.26 19.45
C GLY A 47 12.78 4.78 19.67
N GLN A 48 11.83 3.95 20.10
CA GLN A 48 12.03 2.51 20.29
C GLN A 48 11.27 1.71 19.24
N SER A 49 11.85 0.62 18.73
CA SER A 49 11.20 -0.28 17.76
C SER A 49 10.61 0.46 16.54
N GLY A 50 11.28 1.53 16.11
CA GLY A 50 10.85 2.36 14.99
C GLY A 50 9.73 3.36 15.29
N VAL A 51 9.23 3.46 16.53
CA VAL A 51 8.14 4.39 16.88
C VAL A 51 8.59 5.84 16.74
N VAL A 52 7.78 6.62 16.03
CA VAL A 52 8.02 8.04 15.68
C VAL A 52 6.88 8.96 16.13
N GLY A 53 5.89 8.43 16.86
CA GLY A 53 4.68 9.14 17.28
C GLY A 53 3.52 8.17 17.54
N VAL A 54 2.27 8.61 17.68
CA VAL A 54 1.71 9.94 17.39
C VAL A 54 1.10 10.57 18.64
N LYS A 55 0.23 9.84 19.37
CA LYS A 55 -0.48 10.42 20.50
C LYS A 55 -1.01 9.40 21.51
N THR A 56 -0.68 9.63 22.77
CA THR A 56 -1.22 8.92 23.95
C THR A 56 -2.52 9.56 24.47
N GLY A 57 -3.39 8.79 25.11
CA GLY A 57 -4.59 9.30 25.76
C GLY A 57 -5.05 8.39 26.89
N HIS A 58 -5.56 8.97 27.97
CA HIS A 58 -6.08 8.21 29.10
C HIS A 58 -7.12 9.01 29.89
N THR A 59 -8.21 8.33 30.25
CA THR A 59 -9.10 8.70 31.36
C THR A 59 -9.57 7.42 32.05
N ASP A 60 -10.16 7.52 33.23
CA ASP A 60 -10.74 6.36 33.92
C ASP A 60 -11.83 5.66 33.08
N GLN A 61 -12.61 6.44 32.32
CA GLN A 61 -13.67 5.90 31.46
C GLN A 61 -13.14 5.32 30.15
N ALA A 62 -12.08 5.91 29.57
CA ALA A 62 -11.55 5.51 28.26
C ALA A 62 -10.46 4.43 28.34
N GLY A 63 -9.92 4.16 29.53
CA GLY A 63 -8.74 3.31 29.69
C GLY A 63 -7.49 3.96 29.08
N GLY A 64 -6.48 3.16 28.77
CA GLY A 64 -5.30 3.57 28.02
C GLY A 64 -5.51 3.49 26.52
N CYS A 65 -5.22 4.59 25.82
CA CYS A 65 -5.30 4.70 24.38
C CYS A 65 -3.94 5.16 23.82
N PHE A 66 -3.56 4.62 22.67
CA PHE A 66 -2.37 5.06 21.96
C PHE A 66 -2.55 4.90 20.45
N VAL A 67 -2.35 6.00 19.73
CA VAL A 67 -2.24 6.02 18.26
C VAL A 67 -0.76 6.10 17.93
N VAL A 68 -0.25 5.08 17.25
CA VAL A 68 1.18 4.88 16.98
C VAL A 68 1.47 5.03 15.49
N ALA A 69 2.60 5.64 15.17
CA ALA A 69 3.27 5.52 13.88
C ALA A 69 4.66 4.93 14.13
N ALA A 70 5.03 3.91 13.36
CA ALA A 70 6.34 3.28 13.47
C ALA A 70 6.93 3.03 12.08
N ASP A 71 8.22 3.30 11.91
CA ASP A 71 8.99 2.94 10.74
C ASP A 71 9.62 1.57 10.93
N LEU A 72 9.18 0.60 10.13
CA LEU A 72 9.67 -0.76 10.14
C LEU A 72 10.51 -1.02 8.89
N ILE A 73 11.55 -1.85 9.02
CA ILE A 73 12.28 -2.39 7.87
C ILE A 73 11.65 -3.73 7.49
N ILE A 74 11.11 -3.80 6.28
CA ILE A 74 10.37 -4.94 5.74
C ILE A 74 11.07 -5.37 4.45
N ASP A 75 11.66 -6.58 4.44
CA ASP A 75 12.43 -7.12 3.32
C ASP A 75 13.46 -6.11 2.76
N GLY A 76 14.12 -5.35 3.65
CA GLY A 76 15.13 -4.34 3.31
C GLY A 76 14.60 -2.96 2.93
N GLN A 77 13.27 -2.76 2.91
CA GLN A 77 12.64 -1.46 2.63
C GLN A 77 12.02 -0.85 3.88
N SER A 78 12.19 0.46 4.06
CA SER A 78 11.53 1.20 5.13
C SER A 78 10.06 1.42 4.78
N ALA A 79 9.16 1.02 5.67
CA ALA A 79 7.73 1.26 5.54
C ALA A 79 7.15 1.78 6.86
N ARG A 80 6.30 2.80 6.78
CA ARG A 80 5.59 3.33 7.94
C ARG A 80 4.29 2.58 8.16
N VAL A 81 4.15 1.99 9.35
CA VAL A 81 2.89 1.41 9.82
C VAL A 81 2.20 2.36 10.80
N TYR A 82 0.87 2.29 10.81
CA TYR A 82 0.02 3.05 11.71
C TYR A 82 -0.86 2.08 12.49
N GLY A 83 -1.07 2.34 13.76
CA GLY A 83 -1.92 1.52 14.61
C GLY A 83 -2.62 2.35 15.67
N ALA A 84 -3.70 1.81 16.21
CA ALA A 84 -4.40 2.39 17.35
C ALA A 84 -4.83 1.28 18.31
N VAL A 85 -4.50 1.44 19.59
CA VAL A 85 -5.05 0.64 20.69
C VAL A 85 -5.89 1.54 21.57
N MET A 86 -7.03 1.05 22.04
CA MET A 86 -7.98 1.81 22.87
C MET A 86 -8.46 0.93 24.02
N GLY A 87 -8.92 1.54 25.12
CA GLY A 87 -9.55 0.81 26.22
C GLY A 87 -8.61 -0.11 27.00
N GLN A 88 -7.30 0.09 26.94
CA GLN A 88 -6.35 -0.83 27.58
C GLN A 88 -6.36 -0.66 29.12
N PRO A 89 -6.35 -1.74 29.90
CA PRO A 89 -6.31 -1.66 31.36
C PRO A 89 -4.94 -1.16 31.85
N GLY A 90 -4.89 -0.58 33.05
CA GLY A 90 -3.61 -0.09 33.61
C GLY A 90 -3.11 1.19 32.94
N ALA A 91 -4.02 2.05 32.48
CA ALA A 91 -3.74 3.35 31.86
C ALA A 91 -2.76 3.24 30.68
N LEU A 92 -1.88 4.23 30.50
CA LEU A 92 -0.92 4.27 29.39
C LEU A 92 0.03 3.08 29.37
N LYS A 93 0.37 2.48 30.53
CA LYS A 93 1.22 1.29 30.59
C LYS A 93 0.61 0.11 29.82
N GLY A 94 -0.71 -0.08 29.94
CA GLY A 94 -1.44 -1.08 29.16
C GLY A 94 -1.40 -0.78 27.66
N ALA A 95 -1.61 0.48 27.28
CA ALA A 95 -1.55 0.91 25.88
C ALA A 95 -0.17 0.62 25.26
N PHE A 96 0.92 0.97 25.95
CA PHE A 96 2.27 0.69 25.47
C PHE A 96 2.57 -0.81 25.37
N ALA A 97 2.12 -1.63 26.32
CA ALA A 97 2.29 -3.07 26.28
C ALA A 97 1.54 -3.71 25.11
N ALA A 98 0.30 -3.28 24.86
CA ALA A 98 -0.51 -3.73 23.73
C ALA A 98 0.12 -3.32 22.39
N THR A 99 0.53 -2.05 22.25
CA THR A 99 1.21 -1.56 21.04
C THR A 99 2.52 -2.29 20.77
N SER A 100 3.35 -2.51 21.79
CA SER A 100 4.61 -3.25 21.64
C SER A 100 4.39 -4.69 21.20
N SER A 101 3.34 -5.34 21.73
CA SER A 101 2.94 -6.69 21.30
C SER A 101 2.47 -6.70 19.85
N LEU A 102 1.65 -5.72 19.46
CA LEU A 102 1.15 -5.61 18.09
C LEU A 102 2.28 -5.40 17.09
N LEU A 103 3.21 -4.47 17.34
CA LEU A 103 4.34 -4.21 16.45
C LEU A 103 5.24 -5.43 16.30
N ARG A 104 5.47 -6.18 17.39
CA ARG A 104 6.27 -7.41 17.38
C ARG A 104 5.61 -8.53 16.57
N ALA A 105 4.28 -8.65 16.66
CA ALA A 105 3.53 -9.64 15.89
C ALA A 105 3.41 -9.25 14.41
N LEU A 106 3.30 -7.95 14.12
CA LEU A 106 3.08 -7.44 12.78
C LEU A 106 4.34 -7.53 11.90
N GLY A 107 5.52 -7.21 12.46
CA GLY A 107 6.77 -7.15 11.69
C GLY A 107 7.04 -8.39 10.84
N PRO A 108 7.06 -9.61 11.42
CA PRO A 108 7.31 -10.85 10.66
C PRO A 108 6.22 -11.24 9.67
N ALA A 109 5.00 -10.73 9.82
CA ALA A 109 3.87 -11.05 8.94
C ALA A 109 3.77 -10.10 7.73
N LEU A 110 4.52 -8.99 7.74
CA LEU A 110 4.60 -8.05 6.64
C LEU A 110 5.75 -8.41 5.72
N HIS A 111 5.46 -8.33 4.42
CA HIS A 111 6.42 -8.69 3.40
C HIS A 111 6.29 -7.80 2.17
N LEU A 112 7.42 -7.46 1.55
CA LEU A 112 7.44 -6.87 0.23
C LEU A 112 7.18 -7.98 -0.80
N ARG A 113 6.11 -7.83 -1.57
CA ARG A 113 5.71 -8.76 -2.62
C ARG A 113 5.56 -8.03 -3.93
N THR A 114 6.31 -8.45 -4.94
CA THR A 114 6.05 -8.08 -6.33
C THR A 114 4.83 -8.84 -6.81
N VAL A 115 3.73 -8.13 -7.01
CA VAL A 115 2.45 -8.73 -7.43
C VAL A 115 2.35 -8.90 -8.94
N VAL A 116 3.06 -8.05 -9.70
CA VAL A 116 3.22 -8.14 -11.16
C VAL A 116 4.64 -7.70 -11.50
N HIS A 117 5.33 -8.41 -12.38
CA HIS A 117 6.59 -8.00 -12.97
C HIS A 117 6.34 -7.37 -14.34
N ARG A 118 7.23 -6.44 -14.72
CA ARG A 118 7.34 -6.04 -16.12
C ARG A 118 7.56 -7.28 -16.99
N ASP A 119 6.89 -7.30 -18.14
CA ASP A 119 6.94 -8.37 -19.13
C ASP A 119 6.21 -9.67 -18.71
N ASP A 120 5.53 -9.70 -17.55
CA ASP A 120 4.59 -10.76 -17.21
C ASP A 120 3.51 -10.88 -18.29
N VAL A 121 3.27 -12.10 -18.78
CA VAL A 121 2.23 -12.37 -19.78
C VAL A 121 0.86 -12.37 -19.12
N ILE A 122 0.06 -11.36 -19.43
CA ILE A 122 -1.28 -11.17 -18.85
C ILE A 122 -2.36 -11.76 -19.75
N ALA A 123 -2.19 -11.67 -21.07
CA ALA A 123 -3.13 -12.25 -22.03
C ALA A 123 -2.39 -12.73 -23.29
N ARG A 124 -3.08 -13.55 -24.08
CA ARG A 124 -2.66 -14.00 -25.40
C ARG A 124 -3.74 -13.63 -26.40
N TYR A 125 -3.33 -13.30 -27.61
CA TYR A 125 -4.25 -13.04 -28.72
C TYR A 125 -3.97 -14.00 -29.88
N GLN A 126 -5.00 -14.23 -30.67
CA GLN A 126 -4.91 -14.86 -31.98
C GLN A 126 -5.75 -14.04 -32.94
N THR A 127 -5.17 -13.66 -34.07
CA THR A 127 -5.85 -12.88 -35.11
C THR A 127 -6.60 -13.81 -36.06
N PRO A 128 -7.59 -13.30 -36.82
CA PRO A 128 -8.27 -14.07 -37.87
C PRO A 128 -7.34 -14.62 -38.98
N TRP A 129 -6.14 -14.05 -39.14
CA TRP A 129 -5.09 -14.49 -40.07
C TRP A 129 -4.03 -15.36 -39.41
N ALA A 130 -4.35 -15.98 -38.27
CA ALA A 130 -3.52 -16.96 -37.58
C ALA A 130 -2.17 -16.42 -37.05
N GLU A 131 -2.01 -15.09 -36.95
CA GLU A 131 -0.93 -14.48 -36.18
C GLU A 131 -1.31 -14.56 -34.68
N SER A 132 -0.33 -14.84 -33.82
CA SER A 132 -0.55 -14.92 -32.37
C SER A 132 0.60 -14.26 -31.62
N GLY A 133 0.31 -13.82 -30.39
CA GLY A 133 1.30 -13.16 -29.56
C GLY A 133 0.81 -12.96 -28.13
N THR A 134 1.61 -12.26 -27.35
CA THR A 134 1.36 -11.99 -25.94
C THR A 134 1.12 -10.51 -25.68
N ILE A 135 0.26 -10.25 -24.71
CA ILE A 135 0.03 -8.94 -24.11
C ILE A 135 0.65 -9.00 -22.71
N VAL A 136 1.59 -8.10 -22.44
CA VAL A 136 2.42 -8.11 -21.24
C VAL A 136 2.22 -6.86 -20.39
N ALA A 137 2.54 -6.97 -19.10
CA ALA A 137 2.57 -5.85 -18.19
C ALA A 137 3.71 -4.87 -18.53
N SER A 138 3.41 -3.59 -18.68
CA SER A 138 4.42 -2.56 -19.02
C SER A 138 5.35 -2.18 -17.87
N GLN A 139 5.01 -2.53 -16.63
CA GLN A 139 5.74 -2.15 -15.42
C GLN A 139 5.51 -3.16 -14.29
N SER A 140 6.47 -3.23 -13.36
CA SER A 140 6.33 -4.02 -12.14
C SER A 140 5.54 -3.26 -11.08
N VAL A 141 4.77 -3.98 -10.26
CA VAL A 141 4.09 -3.47 -9.08
C VAL A 141 4.50 -4.31 -7.89
N ALA A 142 5.00 -3.66 -6.84
CA ALA A 142 5.35 -4.30 -5.57
C ALA A 142 4.72 -3.55 -4.40
N TRP A 143 4.20 -4.30 -3.44
CA TRP A 143 3.54 -3.77 -2.24
C TRP A 143 4.03 -4.49 -0.99
N VAL A 144 4.02 -3.77 0.13
CA VAL A 144 4.11 -4.37 1.45
C VAL A 144 2.74 -4.94 1.80
N LEU A 145 2.65 -6.26 1.89
CA LEU A 145 1.41 -6.98 2.16
C LEU A 145 1.57 -7.80 3.44
N ILE A 146 0.46 -8.02 4.14
CA ILE A 146 0.40 -9.00 5.22
C ILE A 146 0.13 -10.39 4.65
N ASP A 147 0.71 -11.41 5.24
CA ASP A 147 0.40 -12.80 4.88
C ASP A 147 -1.10 -13.07 4.92
N GLY A 148 -1.60 -13.77 3.89
CA GLY A 148 -3.03 -14.02 3.70
C GLY A 148 -3.81 -12.89 3.02
N THR A 149 -3.16 -11.79 2.61
CA THR A 149 -3.85 -10.76 1.80
C THR A 149 -4.31 -11.32 0.46
N THR A 150 -5.61 -11.20 0.17
CA THR A 150 -6.18 -11.56 -1.14
C THR A 150 -5.85 -10.49 -2.18
N LEU A 151 -5.23 -10.91 -3.29
CA LEU A 151 -5.00 -10.09 -4.48
C LEU A 151 -6.15 -10.31 -5.48
N ALA A 152 -6.80 -9.22 -5.89
CA ALA A 152 -7.77 -9.22 -6.98
C ALA A 152 -7.20 -8.50 -8.19
N GLY A 153 -7.40 -9.08 -9.38
CA GLY A 153 -6.97 -8.51 -10.66
C GLY A 153 -8.13 -8.49 -11.64
N ARG A 154 -8.30 -7.37 -12.37
CA ARG A 154 -9.25 -7.25 -13.47
C ARG A 154 -8.52 -6.76 -14.72
N VAL A 155 -8.65 -7.53 -15.79
CA VAL A 155 -8.09 -7.16 -17.10
C VAL A 155 -9.20 -6.54 -17.95
N LYS A 156 -8.90 -5.39 -18.54
CA LYS A 156 -9.68 -4.79 -19.62
C LYS A 156 -8.78 -4.65 -20.84
N LEU A 157 -9.14 -5.31 -21.94
CA LEU A 157 -8.44 -5.19 -23.22
C LEU A 157 -9.23 -4.30 -24.16
N ASP A 158 -8.50 -3.56 -24.98
CA ASP A 158 -9.07 -2.76 -26.05
C ASP A 158 -9.14 -3.60 -27.34
N GLU A 159 -10.00 -3.21 -28.28
CA GLU A 159 -10.01 -3.83 -29.60
C GLU A 159 -8.66 -3.59 -30.30
N LEU A 160 -8.10 -4.65 -30.85
CA LEU A 160 -6.83 -4.63 -31.57
C LEU A 160 -7.07 -4.28 -33.05
N PRO A 161 -6.52 -3.16 -33.56
CA PRO A 161 -6.51 -2.91 -35.00
C PRO A 161 -5.79 -4.03 -35.76
N PRO A 162 -6.03 -4.16 -37.08
CA PRO A 162 -5.38 -5.19 -37.89
C PRO A 162 -3.85 -5.13 -37.94
N MET A 163 -3.27 -3.95 -37.70
CA MET A 163 -1.83 -3.74 -37.69
C MET A 163 -1.47 -2.83 -36.51
N VAL A 164 -0.59 -3.28 -35.64
CA VAL A 164 -0.24 -2.58 -34.40
C VAL A 164 1.24 -2.80 -34.07
N PRO A 165 2.04 -1.75 -33.83
CA PRO A 165 3.44 -1.92 -33.41
C PRO A 165 3.58 -2.60 -32.04
N ALA A 166 4.73 -3.25 -31.81
CA ALA A 166 5.13 -3.72 -30.49
C ALA A 166 5.17 -2.55 -29.47
N GLY A 167 4.88 -2.83 -28.21
CA GLY A 167 4.85 -1.83 -27.14
C GLY A 167 3.62 -0.93 -27.14
N THR A 168 2.73 -1.05 -28.13
CA THR A 168 1.46 -0.30 -28.13
C THR A 168 0.58 -0.76 -26.97
N ARG A 169 -0.01 0.19 -26.25
CA ARG A 169 -0.98 -0.09 -25.19
C ARG A 169 -2.26 -0.65 -25.80
N VAL A 170 -2.72 -1.77 -25.27
CA VAL A 170 -3.89 -2.54 -25.76
C VAL A 170 -4.80 -2.99 -24.61
N GLY A 171 -4.63 -2.38 -23.44
CA GLY A 171 -5.45 -2.65 -22.29
C GLY A 171 -4.88 -2.12 -20.98
N THR A 172 -5.52 -2.52 -19.91
CA THR A 172 -5.17 -2.18 -18.52
C THR A 172 -5.46 -3.36 -17.60
N LEU A 173 -4.53 -3.63 -16.69
CA LEU A 173 -4.71 -4.53 -15.55
C LEU A 173 -4.91 -3.68 -14.29
N SER A 174 -6.10 -3.76 -13.71
CA SER A 174 -6.41 -3.14 -12.42
C SER A 174 -6.16 -4.16 -11.31
N LEU A 175 -5.33 -3.79 -10.33
CA LEU A 175 -4.95 -4.63 -9.19
C LEU A 175 -5.46 -4.02 -7.89
N GLU A 176 -5.97 -4.85 -6.99
CA GLU A 176 -6.38 -4.47 -5.65
C GLU A 176 -5.91 -5.50 -4.60
N ALA A 177 -5.31 -5.02 -3.51
CA ALA A 177 -4.93 -5.86 -2.36
C ALA A 177 -5.08 -5.04 -1.06
N GLY A 178 -6.11 -5.33 -0.27
CA GLY A 178 -6.44 -4.51 0.90
C GLY A 178 -6.73 -3.05 0.51
N SER A 179 -5.94 -2.11 1.02
CA SER A 179 -6.02 -0.68 0.66
C SER A 179 -5.16 -0.30 -0.55
N HIS A 180 -4.34 -1.21 -1.08
CA HIS A 180 -3.50 -0.96 -2.24
C HIS A 180 -4.31 -1.08 -3.53
N ARG A 181 -4.08 -0.14 -4.45
CA ARG A 181 -4.64 -0.15 -5.81
C ARG A 181 -3.58 0.30 -6.81
N ALA A 182 -3.54 -0.36 -7.97
CA ALA A 182 -2.69 0.05 -9.10
C ALA A 182 -3.39 -0.24 -10.43
N GLU A 183 -3.09 0.60 -11.42
CA GLU A 183 -3.44 0.36 -12.82
C GLU A 183 -2.15 0.17 -13.62
N VAL A 184 -2.01 -1.00 -14.24
CA VAL A 184 -0.85 -1.38 -15.04
C VAL A 184 -1.26 -1.37 -16.51
N PRO A 185 -0.69 -0.49 -17.35
CA PRO A 185 -0.90 -0.53 -18.78
C PRO A 185 -0.41 -1.87 -19.35
N LEU A 186 -1.22 -2.46 -20.22
CA LEU A 186 -0.90 -3.69 -20.92
C LEU A 186 -0.49 -3.38 -22.36
N VAL A 187 0.60 -3.98 -22.81
CA VAL A 187 1.22 -3.68 -24.11
C VAL A 187 1.46 -4.95 -24.92
N LEU A 188 1.48 -4.82 -26.25
CA LEU A 188 1.88 -5.92 -27.12
C LEU A 188 3.38 -6.22 -26.98
N ALA A 189 3.74 -7.49 -26.77
CA ALA A 189 5.14 -7.91 -26.73
C ALA A 189 5.79 -7.86 -28.13
N SER A 190 5.01 -8.08 -29.19
CA SER A 190 5.44 -8.10 -30.58
C SER A 190 4.47 -7.31 -31.46
N ALA A 191 4.94 -6.83 -32.61
CA ALA A 191 4.06 -6.18 -33.57
C ALA A 191 3.06 -7.18 -34.17
N VAL A 192 1.85 -6.69 -34.47
CA VAL A 192 0.84 -7.36 -35.28
C VAL A 192 0.97 -6.82 -36.70
N ASN A 193 1.26 -7.68 -37.67
CA ASN A 193 1.61 -7.28 -39.03
C ASN A 193 0.39 -7.25 -39.98
N GLY A 194 -0.75 -7.76 -39.55
CA GLY A 194 -1.97 -7.80 -40.34
C GLY A 194 -2.02 -8.93 -41.36
N PRO A 195 -3.19 -9.13 -42.02
CA PRO A 195 -3.37 -10.21 -42.97
C PRO A 195 -2.53 -10.00 -44.22
N ASP A 196 -1.81 -11.04 -44.62
CA ASP A 196 -1.06 -11.08 -45.87
C ASP A 196 -1.97 -11.07 -47.11
N LEU A 197 -1.36 -10.92 -48.29
CA LEU A 197 -2.12 -10.86 -49.56
C LEU A 197 -2.88 -12.17 -49.83
N GLY A 198 -2.31 -13.33 -49.48
CA GLY A 198 -2.94 -14.64 -49.69
C GLY A 198 -4.22 -14.80 -48.86
N TRP A 199 -4.19 -14.36 -47.61
CA TRP A 199 -5.35 -14.36 -46.72
C TRP A 199 -6.44 -13.41 -47.24
N ARG A 200 -6.06 -12.20 -47.69
CA ARG A 200 -7.01 -11.22 -48.23
C ARG A 200 -7.70 -11.72 -49.50
N LEU A 201 -7.00 -12.47 -50.36
CA LEU A 201 -7.53 -13.01 -51.61
C LEU A 201 -8.44 -14.23 -51.41
N THR A 202 -8.22 -15.02 -50.36
CA THR A 202 -8.97 -16.28 -50.12
C THR A 202 -10.20 -16.11 -49.23
N ARG A 203 -10.38 -14.94 -48.62
CA ARG A 203 -11.48 -14.64 -47.69
C ARG A 203 -12.14 -13.29 -47.96
N GLY A 204 -12.20 -12.90 -49.23
CA GLY A 204 -12.76 -11.62 -49.66
C GLY A 204 -14.27 -11.47 -49.40
N PHE A 205 -14.60 -10.41 -48.64
CA PHE A 205 -15.90 -9.92 -48.14
C PHE A 205 -16.52 -10.67 -46.97
#